data_AF-A0A090Q5J2-F1
#
_entry.id   AF-A0A090Q5J2-F1
#
_cell.length_a   1.000
_cell.length_b   1.000
_cell.length_c   1.000
_cell.angle_alpha   90.00
_cell.angle_beta   90.00
_cell.angle_gamma   90.00
#
_symmetry.space_group_name_H-M   'P 1'
#
loop_
_entity.id
_entity.type
_entity.pdbx_description
1 polymer ?
#
loop_
_entity_poly.entity_id
_entity_poly.type
_entity_poly.pdbx_seq_one_letter_code
_entity_poly.pdbx_strand_id
1 'polypeptide(L)'
;MRLLIVFLLALNSFWLQSQTYSYRTITNNQMMVKGKVGEYPITLYMEYQGFCEYEREYTGWYKYDSSTQSIPIQVYFSTYPENEEFIIYAKYDGDFQLEIDEDYSCHPVNYDEKFYGDSDDGIFNNMSWNKKGSSQVWEVTFEEDVASKFWDLGEYDTYLTVDDNLVLDFGTMGFEYVYEVHIEGFKEVHDITHMLITVIEPSKPGGNGRGMCGAGDEIYLLYLRLDKQNKLLFSDSEKIQSCYEHMEESPVMYDTKFPERGFKRVK
;
A
#
# COMPACT_ATOMS: atom_id res chain seq x y z
N MET A 1 34.01 -24.09 -45.12
CA MET A 1 32.59 -23.73 -45.30
C MET A 1 31.67 -24.31 -44.22
N ARG A 2 31.80 -25.59 -43.81
CA ARG A 2 30.97 -26.18 -42.74
C ARG A 2 31.10 -25.52 -41.35
N LEU A 3 32.31 -25.10 -40.94
CA LEU A 3 32.52 -24.43 -39.65
C LEU A 3 31.87 -23.04 -39.55
N LEU A 4 31.75 -22.32 -40.68
CA LEU A 4 31.18 -20.96 -40.69
C LEU A 4 29.66 -20.97 -40.47
N ILE A 5 28.98 -22.02 -40.95
CA ILE A 5 27.53 -22.19 -40.83
C ILE A 5 27.14 -22.57 -39.39
N VAL A 6 27.95 -23.39 -38.70
CA VAL A 6 27.72 -23.74 -37.29
C VAL A 6 27.90 -22.52 -36.38
N PHE A 7 28.87 -21.63 -36.70
CA PHE A 7 29.09 -20.40 -35.95
C PHE A 7 27.97 -19.37 -36.18
N LEU A 8 27.44 -19.25 -37.40
CA LEU A 8 26.28 -18.41 -37.73
C LEU A 8 24.97 -18.92 -37.11
N LEU A 9 24.79 -20.24 -36.98
CA LEU A 9 23.64 -20.82 -36.28
C LEU A 9 23.73 -20.59 -34.77
N ALA A 10 24.93 -20.69 -34.18
CA ALA A 10 25.14 -20.43 -32.75
C ALA A 10 24.94 -18.95 -32.38
N LEU A 11 25.29 -18.01 -33.27
CA LEU A 11 25.12 -16.57 -33.02
C LEU A 11 23.65 -16.11 -33.03
N ASN A 12 22.76 -16.82 -33.73
CA ASN A 12 21.31 -16.54 -33.70
C ASN A 12 20.62 -17.08 -32.43
N SER A 13 21.30 -17.93 -31.66
CA SER A 13 20.76 -18.47 -30.39
C SER A 13 20.98 -17.55 -29.19
N PHE A 14 21.75 -16.46 -29.34
CA PHE A 14 22.07 -15.53 -28.25
C PHE A 14 21.08 -14.37 -28.07
N TRP A 15 20.01 -14.32 -28.87
CA TRP A 15 18.99 -13.26 -28.81
C TRP A 15 17.56 -13.78 -28.55
N LEU A 16 17.41 -14.97 -27.96
CA LEU A 16 16.20 -15.19 -27.16
C LEU A 16 16.40 -14.43 -25.84
N GLN A 17 16.05 -13.14 -25.84
CA GLN A 17 15.71 -12.49 -24.58
C GLN A 17 14.53 -13.28 -24.02
N SER A 18 14.78 -14.05 -22.96
CA SER A 18 13.68 -14.56 -22.15
C SER A 18 12.94 -13.34 -21.62
N GLN A 19 11.68 -13.17 -22.04
CA GLN A 19 10.83 -12.14 -21.45
C GLN A 19 10.84 -12.33 -19.94
N THR A 20 11.23 -11.27 -19.23
CA THR A 20 11.24 -11.30 -17.78
C THR A 20 9.97 -10.63 -17.31
N TYR A 21 9.01 -11.44 -16.89
CA TYR A 21 7.84 -10.96 -16.17
C TYR A 21 8.25 -10.60 -14.74
N SER A 22 7.84 -9.42 -14.29
CA SER A 22 8.00 -8.98 -12.90
C SER A 22 6.81 -8.10 -12.50
N TYR A 23 6.87 -7.46 -11.35
CA TYR A 23 5.89 -6.47 -10.95
C TYR A 23 6.58 -5.19 -10.49
N ARG A 24 5.84 -4.10 -10.54
CA ARG A 24 6.28 -2.81 -10.02
C ARG A 24 5.14 -2.19 -9.25
N THR A 25 5.44 -1.74 -8.05
CA THR A 25 4.51 -0.97 -7.22
C THR A 25 4.93 0.49 -7.24
N ILE A 26 3.97 1.37 -7.51
CA ILE A 26 4.11 2.81 -7.40
C ILE A 26 3.32 3.22 -6.17
N THR A 27 4.02 3.82 -5.21
CA THR A 27 3.43 4.18 -3.91
C THR A 27 3.20 5.67 -3.83
N ASN A 28 2.00 6.09 -3.46
CA ASN A 28 1.76 7.47 -3.03
C ASN A 28 2.03 7.61 -1.54
N ASN A 29 3.31 7.67 -1.14
CA ASN A 29 3.66 7.67 0.28
C ASN A 29 3.80 9.05 0.88
N GLN A 30 3.72 10.14 0.10
CA GLN A 30 4.11 11.47 0.58
C GLN A 30 3.06 12.51 0.24
N MET A 31 2.74 13.35 1.22
CA MET A 31 1.91 14.54 1.04
C MET A 31 2.63 15.77 1.56
N MET A 32 2.37 16.90 0.92
CA MET A 32 2.73 18.21 1.41
C MET A 32 1.53 19.13 1.25
N VAL A 33 1.16 19.80 2.33
CA VAL A 33 -0.01 20.69 2.39
C VAL A 33 0.34 21.98 3.11
N LYS A 34 -0.32 23.05 2.68
CA LYS A 34 -0.22 24.36 3.30
C LYS A 34 -1.49 24.66 4.08
N GLY A 35 -1.32 25.39 5.17
CA GLY A 35 -2.41 25.75 6.05
C GLY A 35 -2.03 26.86 7.00
N LYS A 36 -2.83 27.01 8.05
CA LYS A 36 -2.62 27.97 9.12
C LYS A 36 -2.99 27.37 10.46
N VAL A 37 -2.27 27.80 11.49
CA VAL A 37 -2.68 27.64 12.89
C VAL A 37 -3.04 29.02 13.42
N GLY A 38 -4.34 29.28 13.61
CA GLY A 38 -4.85 30.64 13.77
C GLY A 38 -4.44 31.52 12.59
N GLU A 39 -3.66 32.57 12.85
CA GLU A 39 -3.15 33.49 11.82
C GLU A 39 -1.78 33.09 11.25
N TYR A 40 -1.13 32.06 11.82
CA TYR A 40 0.24 31.71 11.46
C TYR A 40 0.28 30.69 10.33
N PRO A 41 0.83 31.02 9.14
CA PRO A 41 0.94 30.07 8.04
C PRO A 41 1.89 28.93 8.39
N ILE A 42 1.49 27.72 8.02
CA ILE A 42 2.26 26.50 8.21
C ILE A 42 2.36 25.69 6.91
N THR A 43 3.45 24.94 6.80
CA THR A 43 3.61 23.87 5.83
C THR A 43 3.73 22.55 6.59
N LEU A 44 2.95 21.54 6.20
CA LEU A 44 2.98 20.19 6.76
C LEU A 44 3.40 19.21 5.68
N TYR A 45 4.36 18.36 6.00
CA TYR A 45 4.83 17.22 5.20
C TYR A 45 4.61 15.94 6.00
N MET A 46 4.03 14.94 5.35
CA MET A 46 3.76 13.65 5.96
C MET A 46 4.10 12.53 4.99
N GLU A 47 4.66 11.45 5.53
CA GLU A 47 5.04 10.25 4.81
C GLU A 47 4.51 9.01 5.53
N TYR A 48 3.87 8.11 4.77
CA TYR A 48 3.47 6.80 5.26
C TYR A 48 4.69 5.91 5.52
N GLN A 49 4.80 5.36 6.73
CA GLN A 49 5.94 4.51 7.13
C GLN A 49 5.59 3.02 7.24
N GLY A 50 4.31 2.69 7.42
CA GLY A 50 3.88 1.31 7.60
C GLY A 50 2.78 1.19 8.65
N PHE A 51 2.96 0.24 9.57
CA PHE A 51 2.00 -0.02 10.65
C PHE A 51 2.71 -0.08 12.00
N CYS A 52 2.02 0.41 13.02
CA CYS A 52 2.30 0.09 14.41
C CYS A 52 1.12 -0.72 14.94
N GLU A 53 1.38 -1.98 15.26
CA GLU A 53 0.31 -2.97 15.49
C GLU A 53 -0.70 -2.94 14.34
N TYR A 54 -1.91 -2.43 14.58
CA TYR A 54 -2.98 -2.36 13.59
C TYR A 54 -3.22 -0.94 13.04
N GLU A 55 -2.50 0.07 13.54
CA GLU A 55 -2.66 1.46 13.15
C GLU A 55 -1.67 1.83 12.04
N ARG A 56 -2.16 2.58 11.05
CA ARG A 56 -1.29 3.14 10.00
C ARG A 56 -0.36 4.17 10.63
N GLU A 57 0.94 4.00 10.42
CA GLU A 57 1.97 4.89 10.92
C GLU A 57 2.38 5.90 9.84
N TYR A 58 2.39 7.18 10.22
CA TYR A 58 2.92 8.25 9.41
C TYR A 58 3.89 9.12 10.21
N THR A 59 4.94 9.57 9.54
CA THR A 59 5.94 10.49 10.11
C THR A 59 6.11 11.69 9.21
N GLY A 60 6.81 12.72 9.68
CA GLY A 60 7.21 13.82 8.83
C GLY A 60 7.61 15.03 9.64
N TRP A 61 7.23 16.20 9.14
CA TRP A 61 7.44 17.45 9.86
C TRP A 61 6.39 18.49 9.50
N TYR A 62 6.15 19.41 10.42
CA TYR A 62 5.47 20.66 10.11
C TYR A 62 6.39 21.84 10.44
N LYS A 63 6.16 22.99 9.82
CA LYS A 63 6.87 24.23 10.17
C LYS A 63 5.98 25.43 9.99
N TYR A 64 6.24 26.46 10.77
CA TYR A 64 5.76 27.81 10.46
C TYR A 64 6.52 28.36 9.26
N ASP A 65 5.82 28.96 8.30
CA ASP A 65 6.45 29.49 7.07
C ASP A 65 7.43 30.63 7.36
N SER A 66 7.28 31.30 8.50
CA SER A 66 8.20 32.32 9.02
C SER A 66 9.46 31.74 9.68
N SER A 67 9.52 30.43 9.89
CA SER A 67 10.62 29.72 10.53
C SER A 67 11.40 28.88 9.52
N THR A 68 12.69 28.72 9.79
CA THR A 68 13.55 27.75 9.07
C THR A 68 13.62 26.39 9.77
N GLN A 69 13.09 26.30 10.99
CA GLN A 69 13.08 25.07 11.77
C GLN A 69 11.83 24.26 11.46
N SER A 70 12.04 22.99 11.15
CA SER A 70 10.99 21.99 11.02
C SER A 70 10.82 21.25 12.35
N ILE A 71 9.57 20.96 12.69
CA ILE A 71 9.17 20.28 13.93
C ILE A 71 8.69 18.88 13.52
N PRO A 72 9.37 17.81 13.96
CA PRO A 72 8.97 16.44 13.71
C PRO A 72 7.51 16.17 14.11
N ILE A 73 6.82 15.37 13.28
CA ILE A 73 5.47 14.89 13.58
C ILE A 73 5.39 13.36 13.51
N GLN A 74 4.46 12.81 14.29
CA GLN A 74 4.07 11.40 14.29
C GLN A 74 2.55 11.30 14.29
N VAL A 75 2.02 10.38 13.49
CA VAL A 75 0.59 10.08 13.40
C VAL A 75 0.42 8.57 13.44
N TYR A 76 -0.53 8.12 14.25
CA TYR A 76 -1.06 6.77 14.18
C TYR A 76 -2.56 6.89 13.93
N PHE A 77 -3.06 6.07 13.02
CA PHE A 77 -4.46 6.16 12.60
C PHE A 77 -5.06 4.78 12.32
N SER A 78 -6.22 4.54 12.92
CA SER A 78 -7.11 3.44 12.58
C SER A 78 -8.51 3.99 12.26
N THR A 79 -9.21 3.35 11.32
CA THR A 79 -10.63 3.62 11.06
C THR A 79 -11.55 2.90 12.07
N TYR A 80 -10.98 2.17 13.03
CA TYR A 80 -11.69 1.40 14.03
C TYR A 80 -11.01 1.51 15.41
N PRO A 81 -11.76 1.76 16.50
CA PRO A 81 -13.21 1.97 16.55
C PRO A 81 -13.68 3.20 15.76
N GLU A 82 -14.89 3.10 15.21
CA GLU A 82 -15.56 4.25 14.60
C GLU A 82 -15.64 5.35 15.68
N ASN A 83 -15.24 6.58 15.34
CA ASN A 83 -15.24 7.77 16.22
C ASN A 83 -13.94 8.05 17.02
N GLU A 84 -12.79 7.53 16.60
CA GLU A 84 -11.50 7.90 17.20
C GLU A 84 -11.01 9.30 16.80
N GLU A 85 -10.44 10.04 17.76
CA GLU A 85 -9.82 11.34 17.49
C GLU A 85 -8.62 11.13 16.55
N PHE A 86 -8.60 11.82 15.42
CA PHE A 86 -7.40 11.86 14.59
C PHE A 86 -6.40 12.83 15.22
N ILE A 87 -5.18 12.36 15.51
CA ILE A 87 -4.17 13.17 16.20
C ILE A 87 -2.83 13.15 15.47
N ILE A 88 -2.30 14.34 15.20
CA ILE A 88 -0.92 14.57 14.78
C ILE A 88 -0.14 15.07 15.98
N TYR A 89 0.83 14.30 16.44
CA TYR A 89 1.72 14.68 17.53
C TYR A 89 2.95 15.39 16.99
N ALA A 90 3.38 16.45 17.67
CA ALA A 90 4.57 17.20 17.32
C ALA A 90 5.52 17.34 18.52
N LYS A 91 6.81 17.32 18.24
CA LYS A 91 7.87 17.34 19.26
C LYS A 91 9.06 18.16 18.80
N TYR A 92 9.55 19.06 19.65
CA TYR A 92 10.66 19.94 19.33
C TYR A 92 12.02 19.26 19.41
N ASP A 93 12.22 18.41 20.42
CA ASP A 93 13.51 17.80 20.74
C ASP A 93 13.39 16.34 21.18
N GLY A 94 14.29 15.49 20.67
CA GLY A 94 14.41 14.06 21.00
C GLY A 94 13.41 13.16 20.27
N ASP A 95 13.56 11.85 20.46
CA ASP A 95 12.72 10.85 19.79
C ASP A 95 11.35 10.69 20.46
N PHE A 96 10.34 10.35 19.67
CA PHE A 96 9.04 9.94 20.21
C PHE A 96 9.19 8.67 21.05
N GLN A 97 8.57 8.67 22.22
CA GLN A 97 8.38 7.52 23.08
C GLN A 97 6.96 7.06 22.89
N LEU A 98 6.83 5.79 22.49
CA LEU A 98 5.58 5.17 22.19
C LEU A 98 5.10 4.34 23.39
N GLU A 99 3.81 4.41 23.66
CA GLU A 99 3.10 3.45 24.50
C GLU A 99 2.09 2.71 23.62
N ILE A 100 1.99 1.39 23.83
CA ILE A 100 0.98 0.53 23.21
C ILE A 100 0.03 0.12 24.33
N ASP A 101 -1.24 0.46 24.18
CA ASP A 101 -2.25 0.16 25.20
C ASP A 101 -2.81 -1.27 25.10
N GLU A 102 -3.76 -1.60 25.97
CA GLU A 102 -4.42 -2.91 26.01
C GLU A 102 -5.25 -3.22 24.75
N ASP A 103 -5.61 -2.18 23.99
CA ASP A 103 -6.35 -2.27 22.73
C ASP A 103 -5.43 -2.27 21.50
N TYR A 104 -4.11 -2.33 21.71
CA TYR A 104 -3.07 -2.28 20.67
C TYR A 104 -3.05 -0.95 19.90
N SER A 105 -3.50 0.14 20.52
CA SER A 105 -3.33 1.49 19.96
C SER A 105 -1.97 2.06 20.32
N CYS A 106 -1.31 2.62 19.32
CA CYS A 106 0.02 3.20 19.38
C CYS A 106 -0.10 4.72 19.53
N HIS A 107 0.34 5.27 20.67
CA HIS A 107 0.31 6.72 20.86
C HIS A 107 1.61 7.27 21.50
N PRO A 108 2.15 8.38 20.96
CA PRO A 108 3.27 9.06 21.59
C PRO A 108 2.91 9.66 22.95
N VAL A 109 3.64 9.30 24.00
CA VAL A 109 3.42 9.84 25.36
C VAL A 109 4.17 11.15 25.61
N ASN A 110 5.22 11.42 24.82
CA ASN A 110 6.17 12.51 25.02
C ASN A 110 6.14 13.58 23.90
N TYR A 111 4.98 14.14 23.61
CA TYR A 111 4.82 15.24 22.65
C TYR A 111 4.84 16.62 23.31
N ASP A 112 5.10 17.66 22.51
CA ASP A 112 5.04 19.07 22.91
C ASP A 112 3.74 19.74 22.43
N GLU A 113 3.24 19.31 21.28
CA GLU A 113 2.04 19.85 20.64
C GLU A 113 1.23 18.74 19.99
N LYS A 114 -0.07 19.00 19.81
CA LYS A 114 -0.94 18.13 19.03
C LYS A 114 -1.87 18.92 18.13
N PHE A 115 -2.13 18.37 16.96
CA PHE A 115 -3.25 18.75 16.09
C PHE A 115 -4.27 17.63 16.20
N TYR A 116 -5.54 17.95 16.42
CA TYR A 116 -6.55 16.93 16.64
C TYR A 116 -7.91 17.31 16.04
N GLY A 117 -8.68 16.33 15.61
CA GLY A 117 -10.01 16.54 15.04
C GLY A 117 -10.92 15.32 15.24
N ASP A 118 -12.24 15.56 15.18
CA ASP A 118 -13.25 14.51 15.24
C ASP A 118 -13.31 13.75 13.91
N SER A 119 -13.44 12.42 13.96
CA SER A 119 -13.46 11.57 12.76
C SER A 119 -14.79 11.54 12.01
N ASP A 120 -15.85 12.15 12.55
CA ASP A 120 -17.23 11.90 12.10
C ASP A 120 -17.50 12.23 10.62
N ASP A 121 -16.72 13.10 9.95
CA ASP A 121 -16.88 13.39 8.51
C ASP A 121 -15.62 13.91 7.78
N GLY A 122 -14.45 13.96 8.43
CA GLY A 122 -13.27 14.56 7.80
C GLY A 122 -12.10 14.74 8.75
N ILE A 123 -11.28 13.70 8.83
CA ILE A 123 -10.03 13.55 9.60
C ILE A 123 -9.13 14.83 9.61
N PHE A 124 -9.18 15.64 8.55
CA PHE A 124 -8.43 16.89 8.41
C PHE A 124 -9.27 18.17 8.31
N ASN A 125 -10.59 18.04 8.38
CA ASN A 125 -11.51 19.16 8.37
C ASN A 125 -11.71 19.65 9.81
N ASN A 126 -11.52 20.96 10.04
CA ASN A 126 -11.74 21.61 11.35
C ASN A 126 -10.84 21.08 12.48
N MET A 127 -9.56 20.84 12.18
CA MET A 127 -8.60 20.45 13.22
C MET A 127 -8.35 21.58 14.23
N SER A 128 -8.00 21.20 15.44
CA SER A 128 -7.58 22.08 16.52
C SER A 128 -6.12 21.83 16.87
N TRP A 129 -5.37 22.88 17.11
CA TRP A 129 -4.00 22.81 17.63
C TRP A 129 -3.99 23.16 19.12
N ASN A 130 -3.19 22.40 19.88
CA ASN A 130 -2.94 22.68 21.29
C ASN A 130 -1.48 22.36 21.66
N LYS A 131 -0.89 23.24 22.48
CA LYS A 131 0.40 22.99 23.13
C LYS A 131 0.22 22.33 24.49
N LYS A 132 0.97 21.28 24.77
CA LYS A 132 0.92 20.54 26.03
C LYS A 132 1.10 21.48 27.23
N GLY A 133 0.17 21.41 28.18
CA GLY A 133 0.16 22.28 29.37
C GLY A 133 -0.39 23.69 29.14
N SER A 134 -0.85 24.03 27.93
CA SER A 134 -1.56 25.27 27.62
C SER A 134 -3.06 25.04 27.53
N SER A 135 -3.86 26.01 27.99
CA SER A 135 -5.31 26.04 27.75
C SER A 135 -5.67 26.68 26.40
N GLN A 136 -4.69 27.16 25.66
CA GLN A 136 -4.89 27.81 24.38
C GLN A 136 -5.16 26.76 23.29
N VAL A 137 -6.24 26.99 22.55
CA VAL A 137 -6.61 26.18 21.39
C VAL A 137 -6.72 27.10 20.19
N TRP A 138 -6.12 26.71 19.08
CA TRP A 138 -6.18 27.43 17.82
C TRP A 138 -6.79 26.56 16.74
N GLU A 139 -7.62 27.17 15.89
CA GLU A 139 -8.15 26.52 14.71
C GLU A 139 -7.04 26.25 13.69
N VAL A 140 -7.12 25.11 13.02
CA VAL A 140 -6.22 24.69 11.95
C VAL A 140 -7.01 24.58 10.67
N THR A 141 -6.57 25.31 9.64
CA THR A 141 -7.19 25.31 8.32
C THR A 141 -6.16 24.98 7.26
N PHE A 142 -6.57 24.30 6.20
CA PHE A 142 -5.70 23.95 5.07
C PHE A 142 -6.23 24.56 3.76
N GLU A 143 -5.31 24.84 2.83
CA GLU A 143 -5.63 25.47 1.54
C GLU A 143 -6.27 24.51 0.53
N GLU A 144 -6.14 23.20 0.76
CA GLU A 144 -6.55 22.12 -0.15
C GLU A 144 -7.38 21.06 0.59
N ASP A 145 -7.97 20.12 -0.15
CA ASP A 145 -8.64 18.94 0.41
C ASP A 145 -7.61 17.94 0.93
N VAL A 146 -7.18 18.16 2.18
CA VAL A 146 -6.17 17.36 2.85
C VAL A 146 -6.69 15.98 3.20
N ALA A 147 -8.00 15.84 3.44
CA ALA A 147 -8.61 14.55 3.73
C ALA A 147 -8.44 13.61 2.55
N SER A 148 -8.79 14.04 1.32
CA SER A 148 -8.56 13.23 0.11
C SER A 148 -7.10 12.82 -0.03
N LYS A 149 -6.15 13.75 0.10
CA LYS A 149 -4.72 13.42 -0.03
C LYS A 149 -4.22 12.44 1.03
N PHE A 150 -4.74 12.53 2.25
CA PHE A 150 -4.38 11.63 3.34
C PHE A 150 -4.94 10.23 3.12
N TRP A 151 -6.16 10.10 2.58
CA TRP A 151 -6.73 8.81 2.22
C TRP A 151 -5.88 8.10 1.17
N ASP A 152 -5.40 8.84 0.17
CA ASP A 152 -4.55 8.33 -0.89
C ASP A 152 -3.11 8.00 -0.40
N LEU A 153 -2.73 8.41 0.81
CA LEU A 153 -1.40 8.09 1.34
C LEU A 153 -1.29 6.60 1.64
N GLY A 154 -0.19 6.00 1.21
CA GLY A 154 0.09 4.58 1.38
C GLY A 154 -0.79 3.68 0.49
N GLU A 155 -1.48 4.24 -0.51
CA GLU A 155 -2.06 3.46 -1.59
C GLU A 155 -0.96 2.93 -2.54
N TYR A 156 -1.19 1.72 -3.04
CA TYR A 156 -0.25 0.96 -3.86
C TYR A 156 -0.83 0.74 -5.26
N ASP A 157 -0.31 1.47 -6.23
CA ASP A 157 -0.59 1.17 -7.65
C ASP A 157 0.37 0.07 -8.10
N THR A 158 -0.10 -1.18 -8.09
CA THR A 158 0.72 -2.32 -8.50
C THR A 158 0.43 -2.75 -9.93
N TYR A 159 1.50 -2.94 -10.69
CA TYR A 159 1.47 -3.29 -12.10
C TYR A 159 2.28 -4.55 -12.38
N LEU A 160 1.80 -5.37 -13.30
CA LEU A 160 2.62 -6.37 -13.98
C LEU A 160 3.53 -5.67 -14.98
N THR A 161 4.80 -6.08 -15.04
CA THR A 161 5.77 -5.57 -15.99
C THR A 161 6.41 -6.66 -16.84
N VAL A 162 6.75 -6.32 -18.08
CA VAL A 162 7.53 -7.15 -19.00
C VAL A 162 8.71 -6.34 -19.49
N ASP A 163 9.92 -6.81 -19.18
CA ASP A 163 11.16 -6.09 -19.50
C ASP A 163 11.08 -4.61 -19.09
N ASP A 164 10.63 -4.38 -17.84
CA ASP A 164 10.39 -3.07 -17.19
C ASP A 164 9.25 -2.19 -17.77
N ASN A 165 8.54 -2.64 -18.81
CA ASN A 165 7.37 -1.92 -19.33
C ASN A 165 6.11 -2.31 -18.57
N LEU A 166 5.30 -1.32 -18.19
CA LEU A 166 3.99 -1.57 -17.58
C LEU A 166 3.06 -2.26 -18.58
N VAL A 167 2.46 -3.37 -18.16
CA VAL A 167 1.64 -4.23 -19.03
C VAL A 167 0.20 -4.30 -18.53
N LEU A 168 0.01 -4.46 -17.23
CA LEU A 168 -1.31 -4.64 -16.63
C LEU A 168 -1.35 -3.99 -15.27
N ASP A 169 -2.44 -3.28 -15.01
CA ASP A 169 -2.77 -2.67 -13.72
C ASP A 169 -3.64 -3.65 -12.92
N PHE A 170 -3.17 -4.08 -11.75
CA PHE A 170 -3.91 -5.02 -10.91
C PHE A 170 -5.19 -4.40 -10.31
N GLY A 171 -5.21 -3.09 -10.08
CA GLY A 171 -6.40 -2.36 -9.61
C GLY A 171 -7.56 -2.45 -10.59
N THR A 172 -7.27 -2.40 -11.90
CA THR A 172 -8.31 -2.55 -12.95
C THR A 172 -8.96 -3.93 -12.99
N MET A 173 -8.38 -4.93 -12.32
CA MET A 173 -8.91 -6.28 -12.17
C MET A 173 -9.67 -6.48 -10.85
N GLY A 174 -9.85 -5.43 -10.05
CA GLY A 174 -10.51 -5.48 -8.74
C GLY A 174 -9.57 -5.73 -7.56
N PHE A 175 -8.24 -5.62 -7.76
CA PHE A 175 -7.24 -5.75 -6.71
C PHE A 175 -6.56 -4.39 -6.45
N GLU A 176 -7.31 -3.47 -5.83
CA GLU A 176 -6.93 -2.05 -5.67
C GLU A 176 -5.81 -1.81 -4.65
N TYR A 177 -5.56 -2.76 -3.74
CA TYR A 177 -4.64 -2.57 -2.61
C TYR A 177 -3.47 -3.57 -2.62
N VAL A 178 -3.15 -4.12 -3.79
CA VAL A 178 -2.04 -5.08 -3.92
C VAL A 178 -0.74 -4.37 -3.59
N TYR A 179 -0.01 -4.87 -2.61
CA TYR A 179 1.32 -4.38 -2.28
C TYR A 179 2.42 -5.38 -2.67
N GLU A 180 2.07 -6.65 -2.89
CA GLU A 180 3.02 -7.70 -3.26
C GLU A 180 2.43 -8.68 -4.28
N VAL A 181 3.29 -9.10 -5.22
CA VAL A 181 2.93 -10.00 -6.33
C VAL A 181 4.04 -11.03 -6.52
N HIS A 182 3.67 -12.31 -6.57
CA HIS A 182 4.58 -13.39 -6.91
C HIS A 182 4.18 -14.02 -8.25
N ILE A 183 5.11 -14.07 -9.20
CA ILE A 183 4.90 -14.81 -10.44
C ILE A 183 5.29 -16.25 -10.19
N GLU A 184 4.29 -17.10 -9.95
CA GLU A 184 4.48 -18.52 -9.63
C GLU A 184 4.98 -19.32 -10.83
N GLY A 185 4.54 -18.95 -12.03
CA GLY A 185 5.02 -19.56 -13.27
C GLY A 185 4.34 -18.98 -14.50
N PHE A 186 5.06 -18.96 -15.62
CA PHE A 186 4.52 -18.55 -16.90
C PHE A 186 5.00 -19.43 -18.06
N LYS A 187 4.21 -19.49 -19.12
CA LYS A 187 4.55 -20.23 -20.35
C LYS A 187 3.78 -19.70 -21.55
N GLU A 188 4.48 -19.57 -22.67
CA GLU A 188 3.86 -19.26 -23.95
C GLU A 188 3.38 -20.54 -24.66
N VAL A 189 2.11 -20.58 -25.07
CA VAL A 189 1.51 -21.67 -25.83
C VAL A 189 0.62 -21.08 -26.93
N HIS A 190 0.97 -21.32 -28.21
CA HIS A 190 0.24 -20.79 -29.36
C HIS A 190 0.02 -19.26 -29.33
N ASP A 191 1.10 -18.49 -29.14
CA ASP A 191 1.10 -17.02 -29.07
C ASP A 191 0.28 -16.43 -27.91
N ILE A 192 -0.04 -17.24 -26.90
CA ILE A 192 -0.72 -16.83 -25.67
C ILE A 192 0.24 -17.09 -24.50
N THR A 193 0.55 -16.06 -23.74
CA THR A 193 1.26 -16.20 -22.47
C THR A 193 0.25 -16.59 -21.40
N HIS A 194 0.47 -17.73 -20.78
CA HIS A 194 -0.27 -18.22 -19.62
C HIS A 194 0.55 -17.93 -18.36
N MET A 195 -0.06 -17.33 -17.34
CA MET A 195 0.63 -16.97 -16.11
C MET A 195 -0.20 -17.36 -14.88
N LEU A 196 0.48 -17.94 -13.89
CA LEU A 196 -0.02 -18.09 -12.53
C LEU A 196 0.68 -17.04 -11.66
N ILE A 197 -0.10 -16.27 -10.93
CA ILE A 197 0.37 -15.16 -10.10
C ILE A 197 -0.31 -15.24 -8.75
N THR A 198 0.43 -15.05 -7.67
CA THR A 198 -0.13 -14.80 -6.34
C THR A 198 -0.13 -13.29 -6.11
N VAL A 199 -1.23 -12.72 -5.66
CA VAL A 199 -1.30 -11.31 -5.23
C VAL A 199 -1.66 -11.26 -3.75
N ILE A 200 -1.04 -10.32 -3.04
CA ILE A 200 -1.23 -10.08 -1.61
C ILE A 200 -1.73 -8.65 -1.43
N GLU A 201 -2.85 -8.53 -0.73
CA GLU A 201 -3.47 -7.26 -0.35
C GLU A 201 -3.76 -7.29 1.16
N PRO A 202 -3.77 -6.12 1.84
CA PRO A 202 -4.11 -6.08 3.25
C PRO A 202 -5.59 -6.43 3.42
N SER A 203 -5.88 -7.26 4.41
CA SER A 203 -7.20 -7.49 4.99
C SER A 203 -7.76 -6.15 5.49
N LYS A 204 -8.74 -5.59 4.76
CA LYS A 204 -9.33 -4.29 5.10
C LYS A 204 -10.12 -4.33 6.42
N PRO A 205 -9.74 -3.54 7.45
CA PRO A 205 -10.56 -3.31 8.63
C PRO A 205 -11.84 -2.54 8.24
N GLY A 206 -13.01 -2.97 8.74
CA GLY A 206 -14.31 -2.34 8.45
C GLY A 206 -15.47 -3.32 8.20
N GLY A 207 -15.17 -4.62 8.06
CA GLY A 207 -16.11 -5.69 8.39
C GLY A 207 -15.95 -6.06 9.87
N ASN A 208 -17.04 -6.17 10.62
CA ASN A 208 -17.04 -6.44 12.06
C ASN A 208 -16.12 -7.62 12.49
N GLY A 209 -14.91 -7.32 12.96
CA GLY A 209 -14.12 -8.24 13.79
C GLY A 209 -12.72 -8.55 13.27
N ARG A 210 -11.74 -8.18 14.11
CA ARG A 210 -10.39 -8.75 14.27
C ARG A 210 -10.14 -10.04 13.47
N GLY A 211 -9.28 -9.98 12.46
CA GLY A 211 -8.70 -11.17 11.83
C GLY A 211 -7.80 -11.91 12.83
N MET A 212 -7.66 -13.24 12.68
CA MET A 212 -6.89 -14.08 13.63
C MET A 212 -5.37 -13.98 13.48
N CYS A 213 -4.88 -13.29 12.45
CA CYS A 213 -3.49 -13.28 12.05
C CYS A 213 -2.99 -11.82 12.12
N GLY A 214 -2.07 -11.52 13.04
CA GLY A 214 -1.62 -10.15 13.38
C GLY A 214 -0.94 -9.33 12.27
N ALA A 215 -0.98 -9.77 11.00
CA ALA A 215 -0.57 -8.98 9.83
C ALA A 215 -1.73 -8.72 8.84
N GLY A 216 -2.85 -9.44 8.96
CA GLY A 216 -4.07 -9.22 8.19
C GLY A 216 -3.84 -9.15 6.67
N ASP A 217 -3.50 -10.25 6.02
CA ASP A 217 -3.40 -10.33 4.56
C ASP A 217 -4.50 -11.21 3.95
N GLU A 218 -5.01 -10.78 2.80
CA GLU A 218 -5.77 -11.62 1.88
C GLU A 218 -4.87 -12.01 0.71
N ILE A 219 -4.76 -13.31 0.43
CA ILE A 219 -3.92 -13.84 -0.64
C ILE A 219 -4.80 -14.48 -1.70
N TYR A 220 -4.56 -14.13 -2.96
CA TYR A 220 -5.30 -14.66 -4.11
C TYR A 220 -4.35 -15.28 -5.12
N LEU A 221 -4.77 -16.40 -5.71
CA LEU A 221 -4.14 -16.98 -6.89
C LEU A 221 -4.89 -16.52 -8.14
N LEU A 222 -4.18 -15.92 -9.07
CA LEU A 222 -4.64 -15.44 -10.36
C LEU A 222 -4.10 -16.33 -11.47
N TYR A 223 -4.94 -16.56 -12.47
CA TYR A 223 -4.56 -17.13 -13.74
C TYR A 223 -4.85 -16.15 -14.86
N LEU A 224 -3.81 -15.67 -15.52
CA LEU A 224 -3.90 -14.68 -16.61
C LEU A 224 -3.53 -15.32 -17.95
N ARG A 225 -4.21 -14.87 -19.00
CA ARG A 225 -3.82 -15.12 -20.40
C ARG A 225 -3.58 -13.78 -21.09
N LEU A 226 -2.39 -13.59 -21.62
CA LEU A 226 -2.00 -12.42 -22.39
C LEU A 226 -1.77 -12.79 -23.86
N ASP A 227 -2.11 -11.89 -24.79
CA ASP A 227 -1.69 -12.05 -26.18
C ASP A 227 -0.20 -11.70 -26.38
N LYS A 228 0.32 -11.94 -27.58
CA LYS A 228 1.68 -11.54 -27.99
C LYS A 228 1.99 -10.02 -27.93
N GLN A 229 1.00 -9.17 -27.67
CA GLN A 229 1.16 -7.73 -27.39
C GLN A 229 1.06 -7.45 -25.89
N ASN A 230 1.07 -8.48 -25.04
CA ASN A 230 0.86 -8.46 -23.61
C ASN A 230 -0.52 -7.90 -23.18
N LYS A 231 -1.53 -7.90 -24.05
CA LYS A 231 -2.88 -7.49 -23.67
C LYS A 231 -3.59 -8.62 -22.96
N LEU A 232 -4.29 -8.28 -21.88
CA LEU A 232 -5.11 -9.23 -21.13
C LEU A 232 -6.25 -9.76 -22.01
N LEU A 233 -6.26 -11.08 -22.23
CA LEU A 233 -7.32 -11.81 -22.93
C LEU A 233 -8.31 -12.42 -21.94
N PHE A 234 -7.83 -12.83 -20.77
CA PHE A 234 -8.62 -13.52 -19.75
C PHE A 234 -7.94 -13.47 -18.39
N SER A 235 -8.74 -13.35 -17.35
CA SER A 235 -8.35 -13.54 -15.96
C SER A 235 -9.36 -14.47 -15.26
N ASP A 236 -8.83 -15.30 -14.36
CA ASP A 236 -9.59 -16.01 -13.32
C ASP A 236 -8.82 -15.87 -12.01
N SER A 237 -9.52 -15.80 -10.88
CA SER A 237 -8.90 -15.62 -9.57
C SER A 237 -9.64 -16.43 -8.51
N GLU A 238 -8.90 -16.87 -7.50
CA GLU A 238 -9.47 -17.49 -6.31
C GLU A 238 -8.71 -17.03 -5.07
N LYS A 239 -9.44 -16.70 -4.01
CA LYS A 239 -8.83 -16.44 -2.71
C LYS A 239 -8.25 -17.75 -2.19
N ILE A 240 -6.99 -17.74 -1.73
CA ILE A 240 -6.29 -18.93 -1.21
C ILE A 240 -5.93 -18.81 0.28
N GLN A 241 -5.92 -17.59 0.80
CA GLN A 241 -5.77 -17.32 2.23
C GLN A 241 -6.60 -16.10 2.60
N SER A 242 -7.26 -16.16 3.74
CA SER A 242 -8.00 -15.04 4.33
C SER A 242 -7.67 -14.94 5.80
N CYS A 243 -7.54 -13.73 6.31
CA CYS A 243 -7.47 -13.50 7.75
C CYS A 243 -8.86 -13.33 8.38
N TYR A 244 -9.91 -13.12 7.59
CA TYR A 244 -11.29 -12.97 8.05
C TYR A 244 -12.12 -14.23 7.92
N GLU A 245 -11.96 -14.96 6.82
CA GLU A 245 -12.78 -16.12 6.49
C GLU A 245 -12.02 -17.39 6.85
N HIS A 246 -12.65 -18.30 7.58
CA HIS A 246 -12.09 -19.63 7.73
C HIS A 246 -12.11 -20.34 6.37
N MET A 247 -10.91 -20.64 5.86
CA MET A 247 -10.72 -21.35 4.59
C MET A 247 -10.19 -22.75 4.87
N GLU A 248 -10.72 -23.74 4.13
CA GLU A 248 -10.13 -25.08 4.12
C GLU A 248 -8.70 -25.02 3.54
N GLU A 249 -7.82 -25.93 3.96
CA GLU A 249 -6.43 -25.97 3.49
C GLU A 249 -6.37 -26.10 1.96
N SER A 250 -5.82 -25.08 1.29
CA SER A 250 -5.58 -25.02 -0.15
C SER A 250 -6.85 -25.19 -1.02
N PRO A 251 -7.70 -24.15 -1.16
CA PRO A 251 -8.95 -24.21 -1.94
C PRO A 251 -8.72 -24.40 -3.45
N VAL A 252 -7.46 -24.38 -3.90
CA VAL A 252 -7.09 -24.58 -5.29
C VAL A 252 -5.93 -25.57 -5.43
N MET A 253 -5.90 -26.27 -6.56
CA MET A 253 -4.76 -27.04 -7.05
C MET A 253 -4.25 -26.43 -8.34
N TYR A 254 -2.93 -26.23 -8.45
CA TYR A 254 -2.26 -25.73 -9.64
C TYR A 254 -0.87 -26.38 -9.79
N ASP A 255 -0.25 -26.20 -10.96
CA ASP A 255 1.09 -26.71 -11.25
C ASP A 255 1.91 -25.61 -11.92
N THR A 256 2.89 -25.07 -11.18
CA THR A 256 3.74 -23.98 -11.65
C THR A 256 4.61 -24.36 -12.85
N LYS A 257 4.83 -25.65 -13.10
CA LYS A 257 5.54 -26.15 -14.30
C LYS A 257 4.65 -26.19 -15.54
N PHE A 258 3.34 -26.19 -15.35
CA PHE A 258 2.35 -26.22 -16.43
C PHE A 258 1.28 -25.13 -16.20
N PRO A 259 1.67 -23.84 -16.16
CA PRO A 259 0.77 -22.73 -15.88
C PRO A 259 -0.33 -22.59 -16.93
N GLU A 260 -0.16 -23.14 -18.13
CA GLU A 260 -1.19 -23.20 -19.18
C GLU A 260 -2.46 -23.97 -18.76
N ARG A 261 -2.37 -24.78 -17.71
CA ARG A 261 -3.51 -25.53 -17.15
C ARG A 261 -4.36 -24.71 -16.19
N GLY A 262 -3.90 -23.51 -15.80
CA GLY A 262 -4.54 -22.69 -14.77
C GLY A 262 -4.59 -23.41 -13.41
N PHE A 263 -5.62 -23.10 -12.63
CA PHE A 263 -5.90 -23.76 -11.36
C PHE A 263 -7.27 -24.44 -11.37
N LYS A 264 -7.48 -25.35 -10.42
CA LYS A 264 -8.76 -26.02 -10.17
C LYS A 264 -9.17 -25.80 -8.73
N ARG A 265 -10.40 -25.31 -8.53
CA ARG A 265 -11.02 -25.19 -7.21
C ARG A 265 -11.30 -26.58 -6.65
N VAL A 266 -10.82 -26.83 -5.43
CA VAL A 266 -11.11 -28.04 -4.65
C VAL A 266 -12.37 -27.76 -3.85
N LYS A 267 -13.32 -28.69 -3.89
CA LYS A 267 -14.57 -28.61 -3.11
C LYS A 267 -14.52 -29.60 -1.96
#